data_AF-G1WJN6-F1
#
_entry.id   AF-G1WJN6-F1
#
_cell.length_a   1.000
_cell.length_b   1.000
_cell.length_c   1.000
_cell.angle_alpha   90.00
_cell.angle_beta   90.00
_cell.angle_gamma   90.00
#
_symmetry.space_group_name_H-M   'P 1'
#
loop_
_entity.id
_entity.type
_entity.pdbx_description
1 polymer ?
#
loop_
_entity_poly.entity_id
_entity_poly.type
_entity_poly.pdbx_seq_one_letter_code
_entity_poly.pdbx_strand_id
1 'polypeptide(L)'
;MAASLASAFAVGPVVLLPPMIVFALALMRVDILAVIGAGIASSIPLCLMVQDMTMADVARTAILGYAASLPQVRALSGGGLASMLDAVQIVCITSAYAGIFKETPLLAGIDRVVRRMSRRLSPYGVTLMTSVLTAIISCNQTLAIMLAHQLCGDLDQSANDHALDLEDSVVLVAGLLPWSIAGAVPLASMGAPITSSMALAIYLYAVPAWRLLSGWFAARGRARCAVR
;
A
#
# COMPACT_ATOMS: atom_id res chain seq x y z
N MET A 1 0.05 -28.46 -0.24
CA MET A 1 0.11 -27.30 0.67
C MET A 1 -0.58 -27.56 2.00
N ALA A 2 -1.86 -27.99 2.04
CA ALA A 2 -2.56 -28.32 3.29
C ALA A 2 -1.86 -29.40 4.13
N ALA A 3 -1.40 -30.49 3.50
CA ALA A 3 -0.63 -31.54 4.20
C ALA A 3 0.72 -31.04 4.73
N SER A 4 1.37 -30.10 4.02
CA SER A 4 2.66 -29.51 4.42
C SER A 4 2.51 -28.49 5.56
N LEU A 5 1.36 -27.81 5.64
CA LEU A 5 0.99 -26.92 6.74
C LEU A 5 0.70 -27.73 8.01
N ALA A 6 -0.07 -28.81 7.90
CA ALA A 6 -0.40 -29.68 9.03
C ALA A 6 0.84 -30.39 9.62
N SER A 7 1.91 -30.59 8.84
CA SER A 7 3.17 -31.14 9.33
C SER A 7 4.05 -30.13 10.08
N ALA A 8 3.78 -28.82 9.93
CA ALA A 8 4.60 -27.75 10.49
C ALA A 8 3.88 -26.93 11.58
N PHE A 9 2.55 -26.92 11.56
CA PHE A 9 1.72 -26.14 12.47
C PHE A 9 0.53 -26.97 12.97
N ALA A 10 0.11 -26.70 14.20
CA ALA A 10 -1.19 -27.15 14.69
C ALA A 10 -2.29 -26.32 14.02
N VAL A 11 -2.79 -26.82 12.89
CA VAL A 11 -3.84 -26.14 12.11
C VAL A 11 -5.21 -26.49 12.73
N GLY A 12 -5.89 -25.50 13.29
CA GLY A 12 -7.23 -25.65 13.86
C GLY A 12 -8.04 -24.37 13.82
N PRO A 13 -9.36 -24.41 14.08
CA PRO A 13 -10.24 -23.24 14.03
C PRO A 13 -9.79 -22.11 14.96
N VAL A 14 -9.17 -22.47 16.08
CA VAL A 14 -8.64 -21.53 17.08
C VAL A 14 -7.56 -20.62 16.50
N VAL A 15 -6.83 -21.07 15.46
CA VAL A 15 -5.76 -20.27 14.82
C VAL A 15 -6.32 -19.05 14.08
N LEU A 16 -7.60 -19.06 13.71
CA LEU A 16 -8.28 -17.94 13.07
C LEU A 16 -8.71 -16.84 14.06
N LEU A 17 -8.54 -17.06 15.37
CA LEU A 17 -9.03 -16.13 16.38
C LEU A 17 -8.38 -14.74 16.28
N PRO A 18 -7.04 -14.59 16.18
CA PRO A 18 -6.43 -13.26 16.03
C PRO A 18 -6.90 -12.47 14.79
N PRO A 19 -6.91 -13.01 13.55
CA PRO A 19 -7.40 -12.26 12.41
C PRO A 19 -8.90 -11.95 12.51
N MET A 20 -9.72 -12.85 13.08
CA MET A 20 -11.14 -12.57 13.30
C MET A 20 -11.36 -11.41 14.28
N ILE A 21 -10.58 -11.32 15.36
CA ILE A 21 -10.63 -10.18 16.29
C ILE A 21 -10.24 -8.89 15.56
N VAL A 22 -9.15 -8.90 14.79
CA VAL A 22 -8.69 -7.72 14.04
C VAL A 22 -9.77 -7.25 13.06
N PHE A 23 -10.36 -8.14 12.27
CA PHE A 23 -11.44 -7.77 11.35
C PHE A 23 -12.69 -7.28 12.07
N ALA A 24 -13.11 -7.93 13.16
CA ALA A 24 -14.28 -7.51 13.92
C ALA A 24 -14.08 -6.10 14.51
N LEU A 25 -12.93 -5.83 15.13
CA LEU A 25 -12.60 -4.51 15.68
C LEU A 25 -12.48 -3.44 14.58
N ALA A 26 -11.92 -3.79 13.42
CA ALA A 26 -11.84 -2.89 12.27
C ALA A 26 -13.23 -2.53 11.72
N LEU A 27 -14.15 -3.51 11.63
CA LEU A 27 -15.55 -3.26 11.23
C LEU A 27 -16.28 -2.37 12.24
N MET A 28 -15.98 -2.52 13.53
CA MET A 28 -16.50 -1.66 14.60
C MET A 28 -15.82 -0.29 14.65
N ARG A 29 -14.88 0.02 13.74
CA ARG A 29 -14.15 1.29 13.66
C ARG A 29 -13.41 1.67 14.95
N VAL A 30 -12.90 0.66 15.66
CA VAL A 30 -12.06 0.87 16.85
C VAL A 30 -10.71 1.46 16.45
N ASP A 31 -10.10 2.25 17.34
CA ASP A 31 -8.78 2.84 17.11
C ASP A 31 -7.74 1.79 16.68
N ILE A 32 -6.96 2.13 15.65
CA ILE A 32 -6.03 1.21 15.01
C ILE A 32 -5.00 0.63 16.00
N LEU A 33 -4.56 1.42 16.98
CA LEU A 33 -3.62 0.97 18.02
C LEU A 33 -4.24 -0.11 18.91
N ALA A 34 -5.53 0.03 19.25
CA ALA A 34 -6.25 -0.98 20.02
C ALA A 34 -6.49 -2.25 19.19
N VAL A 35 -6.79 -2.12 17.90
CA VAL A 35 -6.94 -3.25 16.97
C VAL A 35 -5.63 -4.06 16.89
N ILE A 36 -4.50 -3.39 16.67
CA ILE A 36 -3.17 -4.02 16.62
C ILE A 36 -2.84 -4.68 17.96
N GLY A 37 -3.06 -3.96 19.07
CA GLY A 37 -2.82 -4.46 20.42
C GLY A 37 -3.62 -5.73 20.74
N ALA A 38 -4.91 -5.75 20.38
CA ALA A 38 -5.77 -6.92 20.55
C ALA A 38 -5.33 -8.11 19.68
N GLY A 39 -4.87 -7.85 18.45
CA GLY A 39 -4.28 -8.86 17.58
C GLY A 39 -3.04 -9.51 18.19
N ILE A 40 -2.13 -8.70 18.74
CA ILE A 40 -0.92 -9.21 19.41
C ILE A 40 -1.29 -9.98 20.68
N ALA A 41 -2.14 -9.40 21.52
CA ALA A 41 -2.56 -10.00 22.79
C ALA A 41 -3.27 -11.34 22.60
N SER A 42 -4.07 -11.50 21.53
CA SER A 42 -4.72 -12.76 21.19
C SER A 42 -3.77 -13.78 20.53
N SER A 43 -2.71 -13.32 19.87
CA SER A 43 -1.72 -14.21 19.24
C SER A 43 -0.76 -14.85 20.25
N ILE A 44 -0.45 -14.18 21.38
CA ILE A 44 0.47 -14.70 22.39
C ILE A 44 -0.01 -16.04 23.00
N PRO A 45 -1.25 -16.16 23.54
CA PRO A 45 -1.73 -17.42 24.09
C PRO A 45 -1.78 -18.55 23.04
N LEU A 46 -2.10 -18.21 21.79
CA LEU A 46 -2.15 -19.17 20.70
C LEU A 46 -0.74 -19.74 20.40
N CYS A 47 0.28 -18.89 20.34
CA CYS A 47 1.65 -19.36 20.16
C CYS A 47 2.12 -20.27 21.30
N LEU A 48 1.73 -19.97 22.54
CA LEU A 48 2.12 -20.76 23.71
C LEU A 48 1.39 -22.10 23.84
N MET A 49 0.07 -22.08 23.66
CA MET A 49 -0.79 -23.22 24.00
C MET A 49 -1.10 -24.11 22.81
N VAL A 50 -1.05 -23.57 21.59
CA VAL A 50 -1.44 -24.29 20.36
C VAL A 50 -0.22 -24.62 19.51
N GLN A 51 0.77 -23.73 19.45
CA GLN A 51 1.99 -23.95 18.67
C GLN A 51 3.18 -24.44 19.52
N ASP A 52 2.97 -24.67 20.82
CA ASP A 52 3.98 -25.15 21.78
C ASP A 52 5.30 -24.35 21.76
N MET A 53 5.21 -23.03 21.54
CA MET A 53 6.37 -22.14 21.56
C MET A 53 6.70 -21.70 22.99
N THR A 54 7.98 -21.55 23.31
CA THR A 54 8.36 -20.92 24.60
C THR A 54 8.17 -19.41 24.56
N MET A 55 8.05 -18.77 25.73
CA MET A 55 8.00 -17.30 25.84
C MET A 55 9.19 -16.61 25.16
N ALA A 56 10.38 -17.21 25.27
CA ALA A 56 11.58 -16.69 24.63
C ALA A 56 11.47 -16.79 23.10
N ASP A 57 10.93 -17.88 22.57
CA ASP A 57 10.73 -18.06 21.13
C ASP A 57 9.68 -17.10 20.58
N VAL A 58 8.60 -16.85 21.32
CA VAL A 58 7.57 -15.86 20.95
C VAL A 58 8.19 -14.46 20.86
N ALA A 59 8.94 -14.04 21.89
CA ALA A 59 9.60 -12.74 21.90
C ALA A 59 10.63 -12.62 20.77
N ARG A 60 11.44 -13.67 20.55
CA ARG A 60 12.41 -13.71 19.47
C ARG A 60 11.74 -13.61 18.10
N THR A 61 10.64 -14.32 17.90
CA THR A 61 9.85 -14.30 16.66
C THR A 61 9.22 -12.92 16.42
N ALA A 62 8.72 -12.26 17.48
CA ALA A 62 8.17 -10.91 17.36
C ALA A 62 9.23 -9.87 16.94
N ILE A 63 10.48 -10.03 17.40
CA ILE A 63 11.55 -9.08 17.11
C ILE A 63 12.25 -9.39 15.78
N LEU A 64 12.70 -10.63 15.59
CA LEU A 64 13.55 -11.05 14.48
C LEU A 64 12.78 -11.69 13.32
N GLY A 65 11.51 -11.99 13.51
CA GLY A 65 10.69 -12.70 12.54
C GLY A 65 10.59 -14.20 12.76
N TYR A 66 9.64 -14.79 12.05
CA TYR A 66 9.44 -16.23 12.02
C TYR A 66 10.28 -16.85 10.91
N ALA A 67 11.03 -17.90 11.25
CA ALA A 67 11.79 -18.69 10.29
C ALA A 67 11.28 -20.13 10.30
N ALA A 68 10.61 -20.54 9.23
CA ALA A 68 10.12 -21.90 9.09
C ALA A 68 11.29 -22.88 8.91
N SER A 69 11.28 -23.97 9.66
CA SER A 69 12.31 -25.01 9.65
C SER A 69 12.24 -25.94 8.44
N LEU A 70 11.04 -26.12 7.89
CA LEU A 70 10.76 -27.04 6.79
C LEU A 70 10.72 -26.31 5.43
N PRO A 71 11.41 -26.81 4.38
CA PRO A 71 11.42 -26.19 3.05
C PRO A 71 10.02 -25.96 2.45
N GLN A 72 9.07 -26.83 2.78
CA GLN A 72 7.70 -26.83 2.26
C GLN A 72 6.85 -25.68 2.81
N VAL A 73 7.23 -25.11 3.96
CA VAL A 73 6.53 -23.98 4.63
C VAL A 73 7.39 -22.72 4.69
N ARG A 74 8.53 -22.71 4.01
CA ARG A 74 9.44 -21.55 3.95
C ARG A 74 8.78 -20.27 3.42
N ALA A 75 7.71 -20.39 2.64
CA ALA A 75 6.90 -19.25 2.20
C ALA A 75 6.14 -18.54 3.33
N LEU A 76 6.03 -19.15 4.51
CA LEU A 76 5.40 -18.59 5.71
C LEU A 76 6.42 -17.95 6.65
N SER A 77 7.72 -18.08 6.36
CA SER A 77 8.76 -17.32 7.05
C SER A 77 8.56 -15.83 6.78
N GLY A 78 8.80 -14.98 7.77
CA GLY A 78 8.72 -13.54 7.56
C GLY A 78 8.95 -12.67 8.80
N GLY A 79 9.27 -11.42 8.51
CA GLY A 79 8.91 -10.25 9.32
C GLY A 79 9.62 -10.09 10.66
N GLY A 80 8.90 -9.50 11.62
CA GLY A 80 9.43 -9.03 12.89
C GLY A 80 9.63 -7.51 12.93
N LEU A 81 9.76 -6.96 14.13
CA LEU A 81 10.00 -5.53 14.35
C LEU A 81 11.30 -5.05 13.70
N ALA A 82 12.34 -5.88 13.67
CA ALA A 82 13.63 -5.53 13.09
C ALA A 82 13.51 -5.23 11.59
N SER A 83 12.74 -6.04 10.85
CA SER A 83 12.49 -5.82 9.42
C SER A 83 11.65 -4.57 9.12
N MET A 84 10.96 -4.02 10.12
CA MET A 84 10.22 -2.76 10.00
C MET A 84 11.08 -1.52 10.24
N LEU A 85 12.29 -1.65 10.81
CA LEU A 85 13.15 -0.51 11.13
C LEU A 85 13.52 0.30 9.89
N ASP A 86 13.83 -0.37 8.77
CA ASP A 86 14.15 0.29 7.51
C ASP A 86 12.98 1.16 7.02
N ALA A 87 11.76 0.62 7.11
CA ALA A 87 10.56 1.36 6.76
C ALA A 87 10.33 2.55 7.71
N VAL A 88 10.50 2.35 9.02
CA VAL A 88 10.36 3.43 10.02
C VAL A 88 11.35 4.56 9.74
N GLN A 89 12.61 4.25 9.41
CA GLN A 89 13.60 5.26 9.06
C GLN A 89 13.21 6.06 7.81
N ILE A 90 12.75 5.37 6.76
CA ILE A 90 12.26 5.99 5.53
C ILE A 90 11.08 6.92 5.82
N VAL A 91 10.12 6.47 6.65
CA VAL A 91 8.96 7.26 7.07
C VAL A 91 9.42 8.51 7.80
N CYS A 92 10.29 8.39 8.80
CA CYS A 92 10.75 9.50 9.63
C CYS A 92 11.46 10.57 8.80
N ILE A 93 12.44 10.17 7.98
CA ILE A 93 13.23 11.10 7.16
C ILE A 93 12.32 11.83 6.17
N THR A 94 11.46 11.10 5.47
CA THR A 94 10.62 11.71 4.43
C THR A 94 9.48 12.52 5.04
N SER A 95 8.93 12.13 6.18
CA SER A 95 7.91 12.94 6.87
C SER A 95 8.48 14.26 7.37
N ALA A 96 9.78 14.31 7.70
CA ALA A 96 10.46 15.58 7.97
C ALA A 96 10.59 16.44 6.70
N TYR A 97 11.07 15.86 5.59
CA TYR A 97 11.16 16.57 4.30
C TYR A 97 9.81 17.03 3.75
N ALA A 98 8.78 16.21 3.92
CA ALA A 98 7.40 16.51 3.63
C ALA A 98 6.91 17.80 4.28
N GLY A 99 7.17 17.94 5.59
CA GLY A 99 6.82 19.14 6.35
C GLY A 99 7.52 20.36 5.79
N ILE A 100 8.82 20.25 5.46
CA ILE A 100 9.60 21.33 4.85
C ILE A 100 9.00 21.72 3.49
N PHE A 101 8.64 20.77 2.64
CA PHE A 101 8.03 21.05 1.36
C PHE A 101 6.67 21.73 1.50
N LYS A 102 5.84 21.32 2.46
CA LYS A 102 4.54 21.96 2.69
C LYS A 102 4.66 23.43 3.12
N GLU A 103 5.65 23.77 3.94
CA GLU A 103 5.89 25.12 4.45
C GLU A 103 6.76 25.99 3.51
N THR A 104 7.25 25.45 2.39
CA THR A 104 8.07 26.18 1.42
C THR A 104 7.39 26.29 0.04
N PRO A 105 7.68 27.33 -0.75
CA PRO A 105 7.09 27.50 -2.09
C PRO A 105 7.68 26.53 -3.14
N LEU A 106 8.41 25.48 -2.74
CA LEU A 106 9.00 24.51 -3.66
C LEU A 106 7.94 23.80 -4.53
N LEU A 107 6.74 23.58 -3.98
CA LEU A 107 5.64 22.95 -4.72
C LEU A 107 5.01 23.84 -5.80
N ALA A 108 5.19 25.16 -5.74
CA ALA A 108 4.67 26.08 -6.76
C ALA A 108 5.32 25.86 -8.15
N GLY A 109 6.49 25.23 -8.19
CA GLY A 109 7.12 24.80 -9.45
C GLY A 109 6.38 23.63 -10.12
N ILE A 110 5.82 22.72 -9.33
CA ILE A 110 5.11 21.52 -9.81
C ILE A 110 3.73 21.90 -10.37
N ASP A 111 3.05 22.87 -9.74
CA ASP A 111 1.74 23.36 -10.21
C ASP A 111 1.79 23.88 -11.66
N ARG A 112 2.89 24.57 -12.04
CA ARG A 112 3.11 25.00 -13.43
C ARG A 112 3.24 23.84 -14.42
N VAL A 113 3.82 22.72 -14.00
CA VAL A 113 3.93 21.51 -14.85
C VAL A 113 2.55 20.90 -15.03
N VAL A 114 1.78 20.74 -13.95
CA VAL A 114 0.42 20.17 -13.99
C VAL A 114 -0.51 21.00 -14.87
N ARG A 115 -0.49 22.34 -14.75
CA ARG A 115 -1.25 23.26 -15.62
C ARG A 115 -0.84 23.24 -17.09
N ARG A 116 0.38 22.81 -17.41
CA ARG A 116 0.83 22.61 -18.80
C ARG A 116 0.33 21.26 -19.32
N MET A 117 0.23 20.25 -18.47
CA MET A 117 -0.26 18.92 -18.80
C MET A 117 -1.78 18.89 -18.98
N SER A 118 -2.54 19.65 -18.18
CA SER A 118 -4.00 19.75 -18.29
C SER A 118 -4.50 20.27 -19.64
N ARG A 119 -3.65 20.98 -20.39
CA ARG A 119 -3.96 21.44 -21.75
C ARG A 119 -3.87 20.37 -22.82
N ARG A 120 -3.32 19.19 -22.53
CA ARG A 120 -3.03 18.14 -23.53
C ARG A 120 -3.62 16.77 -23.19
N LEU A 121 -4.03 16.54 -21.95
CA LEU A 121 -4.48 15.24 -21.44
C LEU A 121 -5.92 15.30 -20.96
N SER A 122 -6.58 14.14 -20.87
CA SER A 122 -7.86 14.01 -20.16
C SER A 122 -7.67 14.25 -18.67
N PRO A 123 -8.73 14.61 -17.90
CA PRO A 123 -8.62 14.83 -16.46
C PRO A 123 -7.95 13.66 -15.72
N TYR A 124 -8.39 12.42 -15.98
CA TYR A 124 -7.72 11.22 -15.45
C TYR A 124 -6.25 11.09 -15.88
N GLY A 125 -5.92 11.41 -17.13
CA GLY A 125 -4.54 11.38 -17.62
C GLY A 125 -3.63 12.40 -16.92
N VAL A 126 -4.19 13.57 -16.55
CA VAL A 126 -3.50 14.56 -15.72
C VAL A 126 -3.31 14.00 -14.32
N THR A 127 -4.37 13.50 -13.68
CA THR A 127 -4.32 12.93 -12.33
C THR A 127 -3.32 11.79 -12.25
N LEU A 128 -3.30 10.88 -13.22
CA LEU A 128 -2.35 9.77 -13.26
C LEU A 128 -0.90 10.23 -13.41
N MET A 129 -0.59 11.19 -14.30
CA MET A 129 0.78 11.67 -14.40
C MET A 129 1.21 12.43 -13.14
N THR A 130 0.34 13.29 -12.62
CA THR A 130 0.58 13.97 -11.34
C THR A 130 0.82 12.95 -10.24
N SER A 131 0.05 11.86 -10.20
CA SER A 131 0.21 10.76 -9.26
C SER A 131 1.57 10.09 -9.37
N VAL A 132 2.08 9.85 -10.58
CA VAL A 132 3.42 9.31 -10.79
C VAL A 132 4.48 10.28 -10.25
N LEU A 133 4.38 11.56 -10.57
CA LEU A 133 5.34 12.57 -10.12
C LEU A 133 5.31 12.73 -8.60
N THR A 134 4.12 12.87 -8.01
CA THR A 134 3.97 13.04 -6.56
C THR A 134 4.39 11.77 -5.84
N ALA A 135 4.02 10.58 -6.32
CA ALA A 135 4.45 9.33 -5.72
C ALA A 135 5.97 9.12 -5.82
N ILE A 136 6.62 9.50 -6.92
CA ILE A 136 8.10 9.39 -7.03
C ILE A 136 8.79 10.24 -5.96
N ILE A 137 8.29 11.46 -5.74
CA ILE A 137 8.83 12.38 -4.73
C ILE A 137 8.46 11.93 -3.31
N SER A 138 7.34 11.23 -3.15
CA SER A 138 6.82 10.80 -1.86
C SER A 138 7.35 9.41 -1.48
N CYS A 139 7.91 9.25 -0.29
CA CYS A 139 8.15 7.89 0.23
C CYS A 139 6.89 7.26 0.87
N ASN A 140 5.84 8.06 1.10
CA ASN A 140 4.64 7.64 1.79
C ASN A 140 3.41 7.96 0.95
N GLN A 141 2.53 6.97 0.85
CA GLN A 141 1.26 7.06 0.14
C GLN A 141 0.40 8.24 0.61
N THR A 142 0.32 8.53 1.91
CA THR A 142 -0.50 9.65 2.42
C THR A 142 -0.08 10.99 1.83
N LEU A 143 1.22 11.24 1.71
CA LEU A 143 1.73 12.48 1.15
C LEU A 143 1.50 12.55 -0.35
N ALA A 144 1.73 11.44 -1.06
CA ALA A 144 1.48 11.35 -2.48
C ALA A 144 0.03 11.73 -2.81
N ILE A 145 -0.92 11.19 -2.04
CA ILE A 145 -2.35 11.47 -2.17
C ILE A 145 -2.65 12.94 -1.91
N MET A 146 -2.13 13.51 -0.82
CA MET A 146 -2.35 14.92 -0.48
C MET A 146 -1.86 15.85 -1.60
N LEU A 147 -0.66 15.60 -2.13
CA LEU A 147 -0.08 16.40 -3.20
C LEU A 147 -0.85 16.22 -4.52
N ALA A 148 -1.21 14.99 -4.87
CA ALA A 148 -2.00 14.73 -6.08
C ALA A 148 -3.36 15.43 -6.01
N HIS A 149 -4.03 15.35 -4.86
CA HIS A 149 -5.30 16.05 -4.63
C HIS A 149 -5.15 17.57 -4.77
N GLN A 150 -4.13 18.17 -4.13
CA GLN A 150 -3.90 19.62 -4.21
C GLN A 150 -3.59 20.10 -5.64
N LEU A 151 -2.79 19.34 -6.38
CA LEU A 151 -2.37 19.70 -7.74
C LEU A 151 -3.46 19.44 -8.79
N CYS A 152 -4.35 18.49 -8.54
CA CYS A 152 -5.44 18.13 -9.46
C CYS A 152 -6.81 18.65 -9.02
N GLY A 153 -6.90 19.42 -7.93
CA GLY A 153 -8.15 19.96 -7.41
C GLY A 153 -8.82 21.01 -8.31
N ASP A 154 -8.04 21.69 -9.16
CA ASP A 154 -8.53 22.69 -10.12
C ASP A 154 -9.05 22.08 -11.43
N LEU A 155 -9.08 20.74 -11.56
CA LEU A 155 -9.62 20.09 -12.76
C LEU A 155 -11.15 20.20 -12.77
N ASP A 156 -11.72 20.48 -13.94
CA ASP A 156 -13.16 20.59 -14.15
C ASP A 156 -13.84 19.21 -14.13
N GLN A 157 -14.04 18.67 -12.93
CA GLN A 157 -14.65 17.37 -12.68
C GLN A 157 -15.41 17.35 -11.34
N SER A 158 -16.34 16.41 -11.19
CA SER A 158 -17.06 16.24 -9.93
C SER A 158 -16.13 15.77 -8.81
N ALA A 159 -16.44 16.12 -7.56
CA ALA A 159 -15.66 15.70 -6.39
C ALA A 159 -15.58 14.16 -6.27
N ASN A 160 -16.65 13.46 -6.67
CA ASN A 160 -16.68 11.99 -6.66
C ASN A 160 -15.76 11.40 -7.74
N ASP A 161 -15.79 11.95 -8.96
CA ASP A 161 -14.90 11.50 -10.03
C ASP A 161 -13.44 11.78 -9.68
N HIS A 162 -13.16 12.90 -9.00
CA HIS A 162 -11.83 13.22 -8.49
C HIS A 162 -11.33 12.25 -7.43
N ALA A 163 -12.19 11.86 -6.49
CA ALA A 163 -11.86 10.85 -5.48
C ALA A 163 -11.56 9.50 -6.13
N LEU A 164 -12.40 9.06 -7.09
CA LEU A 164 -12.19 7.82 -7.84
C LEU A 164 -10.92 7.88 -8.69
N ASP A 165 -10.63 9.01 -9.34
CA ASP A 165 -9.40 9.17 -10.12
C ASP A 165 -8.16 9.05 -9.25
N LEU A 166 -8.16 9.63 -8.03
CA LEU A 166 -7.06 9.50 -7.07
C LEU A 166 -6.90 8.05 -6.56
N GLU A 167 -8.01 7.36 -6.28
CA GLU A 167 -8.01 5.95 -5.87
C GLU A 167 -7.44 5.05 -6.98
N ASP A 168 -7.91 5.24 -8.21
CA ASP A 168 -7.47 4.49 -9.38
C ASP A 168 -6.08 4.93 -9.90
N SER A 169 -5.43 5.92 -9.28
CA SER A 169 -4.11 6.41 -9.67
C SER A 169 -3.11 6.43 -8.51
N VAL A 170 -3.10 7.47 -7.67
CA VAL A 170 -2.02 7.73 -6.71
C VAL A 170 -1.94 6.68 -5.62
N VAL A 171 -3.08 6.12 -5.21
CA VAL A 171 -3.13 5.01 -4.25
C VAL A 171 -2.40 3.78 -4.81
N LEU A 172 -2.64 3.43 -6.08
CA LEU A 172 -2.03 2.27 -6.72
C LEU A 172 -0.57 2.53 -7.11
N VAL A 173 -0.27 3.70 -7.69
CA VAL A 173 1.07 4.09 -8.11
C VAL A 173 2.02 4.20 -6.92
N ALA A 174 1.55 4.70 -5.77
CA ALA A 174 2.35 4.70 -4.55
C ALA A 174 2.74 3.28 -4.10
N GLY A 175 1.93 2.25 -4.38
CA GLY A 175 2.28 0.86 -4.11
C GLY A 175 3.30 0.26 -5.08
N LEU A 176 3.48 0.87 -6.26
CA LEU A 176 4.40 0.41 -7.31
C LEU A 176 5.84 0.92 -7.16
N LEU A 177 6.08 1.86 -6.25
CA LEU A 177 7.41 2.44 -6.05
C LEU A 177 8.17 1.70 -4.94
N PRO A 178 9.38 1.16 -5.21
CA PRO A 178 10.08 0.29 -4.28
C PRO A 178 10.57 1.00 -3.01
N TRP A 179 10.71 2.33 -3.07
CA TRP A 179 11.01 3.16 -1.89
C TRP A 179 9.76 3.65 -1.15
N SER A 180 8.56 3.37 -1.68
CA SER A 180 7.32 3.70 -1.01
C SER A 180 6.96 2.62 -0.01
N ILE A 181 6.63 3.05 1.21
CA ILE A 181 6.28 2.17 2.34
C ILE A 181 5.11 1.24 1.97
N ALA A 182 4.15 1.73 1.19
CA ALA A 182 2.97 0.96 0.77
C ALA A 182 3.33 -0.32 0.00
N GLY A 183 4.39 -0.29 -0.80
CA GLY A 183 4.90 -1.48 -1.51
C GLY A 183 6.02 -2.19 -0.75
N ALA A 184 6.95 -1.44 -0.15
CA ALA A 184 8.15 -1.97 0.46
C ALA A 184 7.87 -2.79 1.73
N VAL A 185 6.99 -2.30 2.62
CA VAL A 185 6.72 -2.94 3.92
C VAL A 185 6.09 -4.33 3.78
N PRO A 186 5.03 -4.53 2.98
CA PRO A 186 4.47 -5.87 2.80
C PRO A 186 5.48 -6.86 2.21
N LEU A 187 6.29 -6.43 1.25
CA LEU A 187 7.29 -7.28 0.59
C LEU A 187 8.43 -7.65 1.54
N ALA A 188 8.94 -6.68 2.31
CA ALA A 188 9.95 -6.93 3.34
C ALA A 188 9.42 -7.87 4.44
N SER A 189 8.16 -7.70 4.84
CA SER A 189 7.53 -8.54 5.87
C SER A 189 7.41 -9.99 5.43
N MET A 190 7.15 -10.24 4.14
CA MET A 190 7.08 -11.59 3.57
C MET A 190 8.45 -12.13 3.12
N GLY A 191 9.53 -11.37 3.30
CA GLY A 191 10.85 -11.71 2.74
C GLY A 191 10.86 -11.86 1.22
N ALA A 192 9.90 -11.23 0.53
CA ALA A 192 9.71 -11.37 -0.90
C ALA A 192 10.64 -10.44 -1.67
N PRO A 193 11.25 -10.91 -2.78
CA PRO A 193 12.11 -10.09 -3.62
C PRO A 193 11.32 -8.92 -4.23
N ILE A 194 11.75 -7.69 -3.95
CA ILE A 194 11.02 -6.47 -4.33
C ILE A 194 10.81 -6.39 -5.84
N THR A 195 11.88 -6.48 -6.63
CA THR A 195 11.84 -6.27 -8.09
C THR A 195 10.90 -7.23 -8.81
N SER A 196 10.98 -8.54 -8.52
CA SER A 196 10.13 -9.54 -9.18
C SER A 196 8.68 -9.49 -8.69
N SER A 197 8.47 -9.18 -7.41
CA SER A 197 7.11 -9.09 -6.85
C SER A 197 6.38 -7.86 -7.38
N MET A 198 7.07 -6.73 -7.49
CA MET A 198 6.50 -5.50 -8.06
C MET A 198 6.18 -5.66 -9.54
N ALA A 199 7.05 -6.33 -10.32
CA ALA A 199 6.76 -6.62 -11.72
C ALA A 199 5.49 -7.46 -11.92
N LEU A 200 5.14 -8.30 -10.94
CA LEU A 200 3.95 -9.16 -10.94
C LEU A 200 2.73 -8.50 -10.26
N ALA A 201 2.79 -7.23 -9.90
CA ALA A 201 1.69 -6.48 -9.29
C ALA A 201 0.60 -6.11 -10.32
N ILE A 202 0.02 -7.12 -10.99
CA ILE A 202 -0.89 -6.96 -12.14
C ILE A 202 -2.03 -6.01 -11.81
N TYR A 203 -2.65 -6.12 -10.63
CA TYR A 203 -3.76 -5.25 -10.22
C TYR A 203 -3.36 -3.76 -10.23
N LEU A 204 -2.18 -3.44 -9.69
CA LEU A 204 -1.70 -2.07 -9.55
C LEU A 204 -1.39 -1.44 -10.92
N TYR A 205 -1.04 -2.23 -11.93
CA TYR A 205 -0.86 -1.76 -13.31
C TYR A 205 -2.14 -1.77 -14.14
N ALA A 206 -2.97 -2.80 -13.95
CA ALA A 206 -4.14 -3.06 -14.79
C ALA A 206 -5.22 -2.00 -14.59
N VAL A 207 -5.48 -1.58 -13.35
CA VAL A 207 -6.52 -0.57 -13.06
C VAL A 207 -6.17 0.78 -13.71
N PRO A 208 -4.97 1.35 -13.53
CA PRO A 208 -4.64 2.61 -14.19
C PRO A 208 -4.62 2.52 -15.72
N ALA A 209 -4.11 1.42 -16.26
CA ALA A 209 -4.08 1.18 -17.69
C ALA A 209 -5.50 1.07 -18.28
N TRP A 210 -6.41 0.37 -17.58
CA TRP A 210 -7.80 0.21 -18.00
C TRP A 210 -8.57 1.55 -17.97
N ARG A 211 -8.36 2.37 -16.94
CA ARG A 211 -8.93 3.72 -16.86
C ARG A 211 -8.45 4.64 -17.98
N LEU A 212 -7.15 4.60 -18.30
CA LEU A 212 -6.60 5.33 -19.46
C LEU A 212 -7.24 4.86 -20.78
N LEU A 213 -7.34 3.55 -20.99
CA LEU A 213 -7.91 2.96 -22.21
C LEU A 213 -9.39 3.31 -22.37
N SER A 214 -10.19 3.13 -21.33
CA SER A 214 -11.63 3.41 -21.37
C SER A 214 -11.92 4.90 -21.62
N GLY A 215 -11.16 5.80 -20.99
CA GLY A 215 -11.24 7.24 -21.24
C GLY A 215 -10.91 7.61 -22.69
N TRP A 216 -9.90 6.97 -23.27
CA TRP A 216 -9.52 7.18 -24.67
C TRP A 216 -10.58 6.69 -25.67
N PHE A 217 -11.18 5.52 -25.43
CA PHE A 217 -12.28 5.01 -26.26
C PHE A 217 -13.51 5.93 -26.19
N ALA A 218 -13.86 6.42 -25.00
CA ALA A 218 -14.98 7.35 -24.80
C ALA A 218 -14.74 8.70 -25.52
N ALA A 219 -13.51 9.22 -25.51
CA ALA A 219 -13.15 10.44 -26.23
C ALA A 219 -13.28 10.27 -27.75
N ARG A 220 -12.84 9.12 -28.29
CA ARG A 220 -12.98 8.80 -29.72
C ARG A 220 -14.44 8.62 -30.16
N GLY A 221 -15.30 8.07 -29.31
CA GLY A 221 -16.73 7.94 -29.59
C GLY A 221 -17.42 9.29 -29.73
N ARG A 222 -17.16 10.23 -28.81
CA ARG A 222 -17.72 11.59 -28.84
C ARG A 222 -17.27 12.40 -30.06
N ALA A 223 -15.99 12.29 -30.43
CA ALA A 223 -15.47 12.94 -31.63
C ALA A 223 -16.12 12.46 -32.93
N ARG A 224 -16.58 11.19 -32.99
CA ARG A 224 -17.31 10.66 -34.15
C ARG A 224 -18.76 11.15 -34.24
N CYS A 225 -19.43 11.41 -33.11
CA CYS A 225 -20.79 11.94 -33.10
C CYS A 225 -20.83 13.45 -33.37
N ALA A 226 -19.82 14.23 -32.97
CA ALA A 226 -19.78 15.68 -33.17
C ALA A 226 -19.54 16.10 -34.64
N VAL A 227 -19.18 15.16 -35.52
CA VAL A 227 -18.94 15.38 -36.95
C VAL A 227 -20.17 14.98 -37.81
N ARG A 228 -21.20 14.40 -37.19
CA ARG A 228 -22.51 14.13 -37.81
C ARG A 228 -23.52 15.18 -37.39
#